data_AF-A0AA92UX20-F1
#
_entry.id   AF-A0AA92UX20-F1
#
_cell.length_a   1.000
_cell.length_b   1.000
_cell.length_c   1.000
_cell.angle_alpha   90.00
_cell.angle_beta   90.00
_cell.angle_gamma   90.00
#
_symmetry.space_group_name_H-M   'P 1'
#
loop_
_entity.id
_entity.type
_entity.pdbx_description
1 polymer ?
#
loop_
_entity_poly.entity_id
_entity_poly.type
_entity_poly.pdbx_seq_one_letter_code
_entity_poly.pdbx_strand_id
1 'polypeptide(L)'
;MYCFAQNQRGIGSKKKEYLHKEVKDVSVERIKRMFIDPDKHGGDFAPYIKARKVMQWGSMSDQFDNFERKYGTTLELLRFFKDIDYPLCFSTKGAWFTKDERYMDLIRGQKNWNFKFSIITSDAEKARVIERGVESPQARLEAIERIANAGAGGATLRLRPFIIGVSTPTYLDLIKEAFNRGATALSTEFFCLETRSPTLRELLPTISKMAGFDILAFYKKYSVQSGYLRLNRKVKEPFFRNMKELCDQLGMRFYVSDAHFKELCHNGSCCGLPPTWNYSRGQMCEALNICKRKGYVRWSDIKLDA
;
A
#
# COMPACT_ATOMS: atom_id res chain seq x y z
N MET A 1 -4.70 12.20 -7.27
CA MET A 1 -5.98 12.87 -6.94
C MET A 1 -6.67 12.31 -5.70
N TYR A 2 -6.70 10.99 -5.49
CA TYR A 2 -7.38 10.35 -4.34
C TYR A 2 -6.48 10.09 -3.11
N CYS A 3 -5.27 10.66 -3.08
CA CYS A 3 -4.26 10.27 -2.10
C CYS A 3 -4.66 10.71 -0.70
N PHE A 4 -4.86 9.75 0.21
CA PHE A 4 -5.20 10.02 1.61
C PHE A 4 -4.15 10.91 2.29
N ALA A 5 -2.86 10.62 2.09
CA ALA A 5 -1.78 11.42 2.66
C ALA A 5 -1.79 12.87 2.16
N GLN A 6 -2.13 13.09 0.88
CA GLN A 6 -2.33 14.43 0.32
C GLN A 6 -3.51 15.13 0.99
N ASN A 7 -4.62 14.41 1.20
CA ASN A 7 -5.81 14.98 1.84
C ASN A 7 -5.54 15.34 3.31
N GLN A 8 -4.71 14.57 4.03
CA GLN A 8 -4.32 14.91 5.39
C GLN A 8 -3.32 16.08 5.45
N ARG A 9 -2.27 16.06 4.63
CA ARG A 9 -1.25 17.13 4.60
C ARG A 9 -1.75 18.42 3.96
N GLY A 10 -2.80 18.33 3.16
CA GLY A 10 -3.53 19.47 2.60
C GLY A 10 -4.38 20.21 3.63
N ILE A 11 -4.32 19.83 4.91
CA ILE A 11 -5.00 20.44 6.06
C ILE A 11 -3.92 20.83 7.08
N GLY A 12 -4.07 21.99 7.74
CA GLY A 12 -3.17 22.45 8.81
C GLY A 12 -2.12 23.49 8.38
N SER A 13 -1.26 23.88 9.32
CA SER A 13 -0.33 25.02 9.18
C SER A 13 0.72 24.85 8.08
N LYS A 14 1.15 23.62 7.79
CA LYS A 14 2.15 23.30 6.74
C LYS A 14 1.56 23.02 5.36
N LYS A 15 0.26 23.29 5.15
CA LYS A 15 -0.43 23.08 3.87
C LYS A 15 0.28 23.78 2.71
N LYS A 16 0.69 25.04 2.90
CA LYS A 16 1.32 25.85 1.84
C LYS A 16 2.63 25.24 1.38
N GLU A 17 3.56 24.97 2.29
CA GLU A 17 4.85 24.31 2.02
C GLU A 17 4.67 23.00 1.24
N TYR A 18 3.73 22.14 1.68
CA TYR A 18 3.45 20.86 1.00
C TYR A 18 2.89 21.05 -0.42
N LEU A 19 1.99 22.01 -0.63
CA LEU A 19 1.43 22.31 -1.96
C LEU A 19 2.45 22.97 -2.90
N HIS A 20 3.37 23.78 -2.36
CA HIS A 20 4.48 24.37 -3.10
C HIS A 20 5.65 23.39 -3.34
N LYS A 21 5.54 22.16 -2.81
CA LYS A 21 6.57 21.12 -2.91
C LYS A 21 7.92 21.55 -2.35
N GLU A 22 7.89 22.34 -1.27
CA GLU A 22 9.06 22.64 -0.47
C GLU A 22 9.33 21.44 0.44
N VAL A 23 10.19 20.53 -0.02
CA VAL A 23 10.46 19.26 0.66
C VAL A 23 11.81 19.32 1.35
N LYS A 24 11.83 18.92 2.63
CA LYS A 24 13.04 18.57 3.38
C LYS A 24 13.10 17.05 3.49
N ASP A 25 14.25 16.49 3.14
CA ASP A 25 14.52 15.08 3.31
C ASP A 25 14.66 14.70 4.80
N VAL A 26 14.55 13.40 5.07
CA VAL A 26 14.73 12.89 6.43
C VAL A 26 16.21 12.90 6.80
N SER A 27 16.51 13.15 8.07
CA SER A 27 17.89 12.99 8.56
C SER A 27 18.26 11.50 8.58
N VAL A 28 19.11 11.09 7.64
CA VAL A 28 19.61 9.71 7.56
C VAL A 28 20.27 9.30 8.86
N GLU A 29 21.15 10.13 9.42
CA GLU A 29 21.84 9.86 10.68
C GLU A 29 20.88 9.68 11.86
N ARG A 30 19.79 10.45 11.92
CA ARG A 30 18.77 10.25 12.95
C ARG A 30 18.11 8.88 12.81
N ILE A 31 17.76 8.49 11.58
CA ILE A 31 17.15 7.18 11.34
C ILE A 31 18.14 6.06 11.69
N LYS A 32 19.41 6.13 11.23
CA LYS A 32 20.43 5.13 11.58
C LYS A 32 20.55 4.97 13.10
N ARG A 33 20.63 6.07 13.85
CA ARG A 33 20.69 6.05 15.33
C ARG A 33 19.48 5.36 15.96
N MET A 34 18.26 5.55 15.43
CA MET A 34 17.05 4.86 15.92
C MET A 34 17.17 3.33 15.83
N PHE A 35 17.88 2.81 14.81
CA PHE A 35 18.03 1.36 14.60
C PHE A 35 19.29 0.79 15.25
N ILE A 36 20.33 1.61 15.46
CA ILE A 36 21.57 1.21 16.15
C ILE A 36 21.38 1.18 17.67
N ASP A 37 20.72 2.20 18.24
CA ASP A 37 20.42 2.28 19.68
C ASP A 37 18.94 2.67 19.87
N PRO A 38 18.02 1.70 19.73
CA PRO A 38 16.58 1.97 19.81
C PRO A 38 16.15 2.43 21.20
N ASP A 39 16.80 1.99 22.27
CA ASP A 39 16.43 2.39 23.64
C ASP A 39 16.64 3.89 23.87
N LYS A 40 17.71 4.44 23.30
CA LYS A 40 18.01 5.88 23.40
C LYS A 40 17.31 6.72 22.35
N HIS A 41 17.13 6.19 21.14
CA HIS A 41 16.74 6.99 19.97
C HIS A 41 15.42 6.56 19.32
N GLY A 42 14.95 5.34 19.55
CA GLY A 42 13.78 4.76 18.89
C GLY A 42 12.43 5.29 19.38
N GLY A 43 12.37 5.84 20.60
CA GLY A 43 11.11 6.32 21.21
C GLY A 43 10.05 5.22 21.23
N ASP A 44 8.80 5.56 20.85
CA ASP A 44 7.69 4.60 20.78
C ASP A 44 7.93 3.44 19.79
N PHE A 45 8.88 3.60 18.85
CA PHE A 45 9.24 2.57 17.89
C PHE A 45 10.27 1.57 18.43
N ALA A 46 10.93 1.86 19.56
CA ALA A 46 12.00 1.04 20.10
C ALA A 46 11.61 -0.44 20.30
N PRO A 47 10.44 -0.79 20.87
CA PRO A 47 10.04 -2.18 21.03
C PRO A 47 9.90 -2.91 19.68
N TYR A 48 9.35 -2.25 18.67
CA TYR A 48 9.14 -2.82 17.34
C TYR A 48 10.45 -3.02 16.58
N ILE A 49 11.38 -2.06 16.70
CA ILE A 49 12.72 -2.12 16.10
C ILE A 49 13.51 -3.26 16.72
N LYS A 50 13.55 -3.35 18.06
CA LYS A 50 14.23 -4.43 18.77
C LYS A 50 13.63 -5.80 18.46
N ALA A 51 12.31 -5.88 18.33
CA ALA A 51 11.61 -7.08 17.90
C ALA A 51 11.74 -7.36 16.39
N ARG A 52 12.45 -6.52 15.62
CA ARG A 52 12.65 -6.64 14.16
C ARG A 52 11.32 -6.80 13.42
N LYS A 53 10.31 -6.06 13.84
CA LYS A 53 9.00 -6.03 13.16
C LYS A 53 9.16 -5.39 11.79
N VAL A 54 8.54 -5.98 10.77
CA VAL A 54 8.62 -5.49 9.39
C VAL A 54 8.16 -4.03 9.33
N MET A 55 9.03 -3.14 8.86
CA MET A 55 8.69 -1.73 8.72
C MET A 55 7.94 -1.48 7.40
N GLN A 56 6.79 -0.82 7.47
CA GLN A 56 6.07 -0.35 6.29
C GLN A 56 6.64 1.01 5.85
N TRP A 57 7.23 1.06 4.66
CA TRP A 57 7.74 2.28 4.05
C TRP A 57 6.85 2.64 2.85
N GLY A 58 6.46 3.91 2.72
CA GLY A 58 5.61 4.35 1.62
C GLY A 58 4.15 4.63 1.99
N SER A 59 3.85 4.70 3.29
CA SER A 59 2.48 4.94 3.80
C SER A 59 2.02 6.38 3.61
N MET A 60 2.90 7.35 3.89
CA MET A 60 2.58 8.78 3.86
C MET A 60 3.34 9.58 2.79
N SER A 61 4.54 9.12 2.41
CA SER A 61 5.33 9.65 1.31
C SER A 61 5.90 8.47 0.54
N ASP A 62 5.94 8.57 -0.78
CA ASP A 62 6.56 7.54 -1.62
C ASP A 62 8.07 7.74 -1.60
N GLN A 63 8.80 6.75 -1.09
CA GLN A 63 10.25 6.78 -0.98
C GLN A 63 10.97 6.72 -2.32
N PHE A 64 10.28 6.35 -3.40
CA PHE A 64 10.82 6.34 -4.76
C PHE A 64 10.17 7.41 -5.63
N ASP A 65 9.78 8.55 -5.04
CA ASP A 65 9.30 9.69 -5.81
C ASP A 65 10.43 10.38 -6.60
N ASN A 66 10.10 11.48 -7.29
CA ASN A 66 11.09 12.20 -8.09
C ASN A 66 12.10 13.00 -7.25
N PHE A 67 11.82 13.27 -5.96
CA PHE A 67 12.80 13.92 -5.08
C PHE A 67 13.92 12.94 -4.72
N GLU A 68 13.60 11.66 -4.59
CA GLU A 68 14.63 10.64 -4.35
C GLU A 68 15.72 10.64 -5.44
N ARG A 69 15.37 10.91 -6.70
CA ARG A 69 16.36 11.04 -7.79
C ARG A 69 17.38 12.15 -7.55
N LYS A 70 16.97 13.21 -6.84
CA LYS A 70 17.82 14.36 -6.52
C LYS A 70 18.63 14.12 -5.25
N TYR A 71 18.02 13.56 -4.21
CA TYR A 71 18.62 13.50 -2.88
C TYR A 71 19.32 12.17 -2.56
N GLY A 72 18.87 11.04 -3.14
CA GLY A 72 19.46 9.73 -2.87
C GLY A 72 19.31 9.23 -1.43
N THR A 73 18.43 9.85 -0.64
CA THR A 73 18.24 9.58 0.79
C THR A 73 17.74 8.15 1.03
N THR A 74 16.80 7.67 0.21
CA THR A 74 16.30 6.30 0.27
C THR A 74 17.39 5.33 -0.11
N LEU A 75 18.18 5.60 -1.16
CA LEU A 75 19.32 4.76 -1.53
C LEU A 75 20.32 4.59 -0.37
N GLU A 76 20.67 5.69 0.31
CA GLU A 76 21.57 5.64 1.47
C GLU A 76 20.99 4.79 2.61
N LEU A 77 19.71 4.99 2.93
CA LEU A 77 19.02 4.21 3.95
C LEU A 77 18.87 2.73 3.57
N LEU A 78 18.65 2.40 2.29
CA LEU A 78 18.58 1.02 1.82
C LEU A 78 19.91 0.29 2.02
N ARG A 79 21.05 0.96 1.82
CA ARG A 79 22.37 0.39 2.12
C ARG A 79 22.46 0.03 3.61
N PHE A 80 22.14 0.99 4.47
CA PHE A 80 22.12 0.75 5.92
C PHE A 80 21.19 -0.40 6.32
N PHE A 81 19.95 -0.42 5.82
CA PHE A 81 19.00 -1.49 6.14
C PHE A 81 19.40 -2.85 5.59
N LYS A 82 20.16 -2.90 4.49
CA LYS A 82 20.78 -4.13 4.00
C LYS A 82 21.88 -4.59 4.96
N ASP A 83 22.72 -3.68 5.45
CA ASP A 83 23.82 -4.00 6.38
C ASP A 83 23.32 -4.58 7.71
N ILE A 84 22.20 -4.08 8.24
CA ILE A 84 21.58 -4.61 9.47
C ILE A 84 20.51 -5.69 9.20
N ASP A 85 20.41 -6.12 7.95
CA ASP A 85 19.43 -7.10 7.42
C ASP A 85 18.00 -6.84 7.91
N TYR A 86 17.53 -5.59 7.91
CA TYR A 86 16.23 -5.26 8.48
C TYR A 86 15.08 -5.58 7.52
N PRO A 87 13.97 -6.20 7.96
CA PRO A 87 12.86 -6.54 7.09
C PRO A 87 12.00 -5.31 6.73
N LEU A 88 11.76 -5.12 5.43
CA LEU A 88 11.09 -3.93 4.88
C LEU A 88 9.92 -4.30 3.95
N CYS A 89 8.87 -3.49 3.97
CA CYS A 89 7.73 -3.60 3.08
C CYS A 89 7.41 -2.24 2.45
N PHE A 90 7.67 -2.12 1.15
CA PHE A 90 7.56 -0.87 0.40
C PHE A 90 6.19 -0.73 -0.26
N SER A 91 5.61 0.46 -0.23
CA SER A 91 4.44 0.82 -1.04
C SER A 91 4.83 1.97 -1.96
N THR A 92 4.68 1.80 -3.27
CA THR A 92 5.13 2.82 -4.22
C THR A 92 4.23 2.91 -5.46
N LYS A 93 4.28 4.05 -6.13
CA LYS A 93 3.87 4.29 -7.52
C LYS A 93 5.06 4.54 -8.44
N GLY A 94 6.27 4.63 -7.89
CA GLY A 94 7.52 4.65 -8.64
C GLY A 94 7.86 3.27 -9.20
N ALA A 95 8.43 3.27 -10.39
CA ALA A 95 8.96 2.13 -11.13
C ALA A 95 10.41 2.38 -11.56
N TRP A 96 10.85 3.65 -11.64
CA TRP A 96 12.16 4.01 -12.15
C TRP A 96 13.34 3.39 -11.40
N PHE A 97 13.23 3.22 -10.07
CA PHE A 97 14.30 2.65 -9.25
C PHE A 97 14.58 1.20 -9.67
N THR A 98 13.61 0.49 -10.26
CA THR A 98 13.80 -0.87 -10.80
C THR A 98 14.62 -0.92 -12.09
N LYS A 99 14.97 0.24 -12.66
CA LYS A 99 15.83 0.41 -13.83
C LYS A 99 17.20 1.00 -13.46
N ASP A 100 17.39 1.35 -12.19
CA ASP A 100 18.62 1.96 -11.68
C ASP A 100 19.42 0.90 -10.91
N GLU A 101 20.58 0.55 -11.43
CA GLU A 101 21.38 -0.57 -10.90
C GLU A 101 21.86 -0.32 -9.46
N ARG A 102 21.99 0.95 -9.04
CA ARG A 102 22.36 1.28 -7.66
C ARG A 102 21.32 0.76 -6.66
N TYR A 103 20.05 0.68 -7.07
CA TYR A 103 18.98 0.11 -6.26
C TYR A 103 18.84 -1.38 -6.49
N MET A 104 18.88 -1.84 -7.74
CA MET A 104 18.69 -3.25 -8.07
C MET A 104 19.80 -4.15 -7.51
N ASP A 105 21.02 -3.64 -7.38
CA ASP A 105 22.11 -4.32 -6.68
C ASP A 105 21.77 -4.63 -5.21
N LEU A 106 21.14 -3.68 -4.51
CA LEU A 106 20.69 -3.88 -3.13
C LEU A 106 19.50 -4.85 -3.04
N ILE A 107 18.66 -4.90 -4.07
CA ILE A 107 17.40 -5.65 -4.08
C ILE A 107 17.61 -7.11 -4.49
N ARG A 108 18.58 -7.39 -5.36
CA ARG A 108 18.81 -8.73 -5.92
C ARG A 108 19.07 -9.73 -4.79
N GLY A 109 18.25 -10.78 -4.75
CA GLY A 109 18.29 -11.81 -3.71
C GLY A 109 17.84 -11.36 -2.31
N GLN A 110 17.41 -10.12 -2.10
CA GLN A 110 17.03 -9.60 -0.79
C GLN A 110 15.67 -10.16 -0.31
N LYS A 111 15.69 -11.29 0.40
CA LYS A 111 14.50 -12.09 0.73
C LYS A 111 13.57 -11.50 1.78
N ASN A 112 14.03 -10.53 2.58
CA ASN A 112 13.23 -9.87 3.62
C ASN A 112 12.66 -8.51 3.18
N TRP A 113 12.74 -8.17 1.88
CA TRP A 113 12.16 -6.95 1.31
C TRP A 113 11.01 -7.26 0.34
N ASN A 114 9.83 -6.70 0.61
CA ASN A 114 8.64 -6.89 -0.24
C ASN A 114 8.23 -5.56 -0.87
N PHE A 115 8.00 -5.54 -2.18
CA PHE A 115 7.65 -4.34 -2.94
C PHE A 115 6.20 -4.40 -3.41
N LYS A 116 5.43 -3.38 -3.05
CA LYS A 116 4.01 -3.27 -3.39
C LYS A 116 3.82 -2.13 -4.38
N PHE A 117 3.45 -2.46 -5.61
CA PHE A 117 3.23 -1.49 -6.67
C PHE A 117 1.76 -1.14 -6.75
N SER A 118 1.46 0.14 -6.53
CA SER A 118 0.08 0.61 -6.58
C SER A 118 -0.36 0.76 -8.02
N ILE A 119 -1.32 -0.04 -8.48
CA ILE A 119 -1.90 0.08 -9.83
C ILE A 119 -3.40 -0.06 -9.65
N ILE A 120 -4.16 0.97 -10.02
CA ILE A 120 -5.60 1.01 -9.75
C ILE A 120 -6.49 0.77 -10.97
N THR A 121 -5.91 0.81 -12.16
CA THR A 121 -6.58 0.58 -13.44
C THR A 121 -5.53 0.25 -14.49
N SER A 122 -5.90 -0.59 -15.46
CA SER A 122 -5.11 -0.84 -16.67
C SER A 122 -5.41 0.15 -17.80
N ASP A 123 -6.45 0.97 -17.65
CA ASP A 123 -6.82 2.00 -18.61
C ASP A 123 -5.83 3.17 -18.53
N ALA A 124 -5.03 3.33 -19.59
CA ALA A 124 -3.97 4.32 -19.67
C ALA A 124 -4.51 5.76 -19.55
N GLU A 125 -5.68 6.05 -20.10
CA GLU A 125 -6.27 7.39 -20.07
C GLU A 125 -6.80 7.72 -18.68
N LYS A 126 -7.56 6.80 -18.05
CA LYS A 126 -8.01 6.98 -16.67
C LYS A 126 -6.82 7.14 -15.71
N ALA A 127 -5.78 6.33 -15.88
CA ALA A 127 -4.56 6.44 -15.07
C ALA A 127 -3.88 7.80 -15.27
N ARG A 128 -3.68 8.24 -16.51
CA ARG A 128 -3.06 9.54 -16.84
C ARG A 128 -3.81 10.71 -16.21
N VAL A 129 -5.15 10.65 -16.20
CA VAL A 129 -5.99 11.70 -15.63
C VAL A 129 -5.95 11.67 -14.10
N ILE A 130 -6.11 10.51 -13.47
CA ILE A 130 -6.31 10.38 -12.02
C ILE A 130 -4.98 10.38 -11.23
N GLU A 131 -3.96 9.76 -11.79
CA GLU A 131 -2.63 9.57 -11.21
C GLU A 131 -1.60 10.46 -11.93
N ARG A 132 -1.83 11.78 -11.95
CA ARG A 132 -0.89 12.73 -12.55
C ARG A 132 0.47 12.71 -11.85
N GLY A 133 1.54 12.73 -12.64
CA GLY A 133 2.92 12.87 -12.16
C GLY A 133 3.51 11.59 -11.55
N VAL A 134 2.88 10.44 -11.76
CA VAL A 134 3.46 9.12 -11.46
C VAL A 134 3.60 8.28 -12.72
N GLU A 135 4.37 7.20 -12.65
CA GLU A 135 4.62 6.32 -13.79
C GLU A 135 3.36 5.56 -14.22
N SER A 136 3.32 5.14 -15.50
CA SER A 136 2.15 4.49 -16.08
C SER A 136 1.83 3.14 -15.41
N PRO A 137 0.59 2.62 -15.52
CA PRO A 137 0.27 1.26 -15.09
C PRO A 137 1.21 0.22 -15.69
N GLN A 138 1.54 0.35 -16.99
CA GLN A 138 2.45 -0.55 -17.68
C GLN A 138 3.86 -0.53 -17.09
N ALA A 139 4.43 0.66 -16.84
CA ALA A 139 5.76 0.76 -16.22
C ALA A 139 5.80 0.13 -14.82
N ARG A 140 4.70 0.22 -14.06
CA ARG A 140 4.57 -0.40 -12.73
C ARG A 140 4.36 -1.92 -12.81
N LEU A 141 3.70 -2.43 -13.84
CA LEU A 141 3.63 -3.87 -14.13
C LEU A 141 5.01 -4.44 -14.50
N GLU A 142 5.77 -3.75 -15.35
CA GLU A 142 7.16 -4.13 -15.62
C GLU A 142 8.05 -4.07 -14.38
N ALA A 143 7.77 -3.14 -13.44
CA ALA A 143 8.50 -3.08 -12.17
C ALA A 143 8.20 -4.29 -11.28
N ILE A 144 6.95 -4.79 -11.26
CA ILE A 144 6.61 -6.08 -10.62
C ILE A 144 7.48 -7.19 -11.18
N GLU A 145 7.58 -7.29 -12.51
CA GLU A 145 8.37 -8.30 -13.20
C GLU A 145 9.86 -8.22 -12.87
N ARG A 146 10.46 -7.01 -12.90
CA ARG A 146 11.86 -6.80 -12.52
C ARG A 146 12.14 -7.20 -11.07
N ILE A 147 11.25 -6.86 -10.14
CA ILE A 147 11.40 -7.26 -8.73
C ILE A 147 11.24 -8.77 -8.55
N ALA A 148 10.29 -9.40 -9.24
CA ALA A 148 10.09 -10.84 -9.19
C ALA A 148 11.34 -11.57 -9.72
N ASN A 149 11.87 -11.16 -10.87
CA ASN A 149 13.07 -11.73 -11.48
C ASN A 149 14.35 -11.47 -10.66
N ALA A 150 14.41 -10.36 -9.92
CA ALA A 150 15.51 -10.10 -8.99
C ALA A 150 15.52 -11.02 -7.77
N GLY A 151 14.46 -11.82 -7.57
CA GLY A 151 14.37 -12.76 -6.46
C GLY A 151 14.30 -12.09 -5.09
N ALA A 152 13.71 -10.89 -5.00
CA ALA A 152 13.43 -10.23 -3.72
C ALA A 152 12.40 -11.02 -2.89
N GLY A 153 12.11 -10.56 -1.67
CA GLY A 153 11.14 -11.19 -0.76
C GLY A 153 9.71 -11.28 -1.29
N GLY A 154 9.34 -10.40 -2.22
CA GLY A 154 8.11 -10.51 -2.98
C GLY A 154 7.74 -9.25 -3.77
N ALA A 155 6.99 -9.45 -4.85
CA ALA A 155 6.24 -8.41 -5.53
C ALA A 155 4.74 -8.57 -5.22
N THR A 156 4.07 -7.47 -4.90
CA THR A 156 2.64 -7.43 -4.58
C THR A 156 1.93 -6.42 -5.48
N LEU A 157 0.85 -6.83 -6.12
CA LEU A 157 -0.09 -5.89 -6.73
C LEU A 157 -0.87 -5.17 -5.63
N ARG A 158 -0.68 -3.87 -5.50
CA ARG A 158 -1.41 -3.01 -4.55
C ARG A 158 -2.56 -2.32 -5.30
N LEU A 159 -3.66 -3.05 -5.50
CA LEU A 159 -4.90 -2.53 -6.10
C LEU A 159 -5.67 -1.66 -5.08
N ARG A 160 -5.07 -0.54 -4.69
CA ARG A 160 -5.68 0.40 -3.76
C ARG A 160 -5.32 1.88 -4.00
N PRO A 161 -6.33 2.76 -4.00
CA PRO A 161 -7.73 2.44 -3.78
C PRO A 161 -8.38 1.78 -4.99
N PHE A 162 -9.31 0.86 -4.74
CA PHE A 162 -10.23 0.33 -5.72
C PHE A 162 -11.40 1.31 -5.88
N ILE A 163 -11.64 1.79 -7.10
CA ILE A 163 -12.68 2.78 -7.41
C ILE A 163 -13.60 2.17 -8.46
N ILE A 164 -14.88 1.97 -8.13
CA ILE A 164 -15.90 1.52 -9.08
C ILE A 164 -15.98 2.55 -10.24
N GLY A 165 -16.00 2.06 -11.47
CA GLY A 165 -15.96 2.86 -12.70
C GLY A 165 -14.55 3.18 -13.21
N VAL A 166 -13.56 3.26 -12.32
CA VAL A 166 -12.15 3.51 -12.69
C VAL A 166 -11.35 2.22 -12.77
N SER A 167 -11.43 1.41 -11.71
CA SER A 167 -10.79 0.09 -11.62
C SER A 167 -11.59 -0.97 -12.38
N THR A 168 -12.90 -0.76 -12.54
CA THR A 168 -13.78 -1.66 -13.29
C THR A 168 -13.96 -1.19 -14.74
N PRO A 169 -14.22 -2.10 -15.69
CA PRO A 169 -14.40 -3.55 -15.50
C PRO A 169 -13.08 -4.35 -15.46
N THR A 170 -11.93 -3.73 -15.74
CA THR A 170 -10.68 -4.43 -16.08
C THR A 170 -9.83 -4.93 -14.90
N TYR A 171 -10.29 -4.77 -13.65
CA TYR A 171 -9.51 -5.13 -12.47
C TYR A 171 -9.09 -6.61 -12.40
N LEU A 172 -9.93 -7.53 -12.89
CA LEU A 172 -9.59 -8.96 -12.90
C LEU A 172 -8.47 -9.25 -13.91
N ASP A 173 -8.49 -8.60 -15.07
CA ASP A 173 -7.43 -8.72 -16.07
C ASP A 173 -6.12 -8.13 -15.55
N LEU A 174 -6.18 -6.99 -14.84
CA LEU A 174 -5.03 -6.42 -14.17
C LEU A 174 -4.42 -7.37 -13.11
N ILE A 175 -5.26 -8.09 -12.37
CA ILE A 175 -4.81 -9.08 -11.37
C ILE A 175 -4.10 -10.25 -12.07
N LYS A 176 -4.69 -10.80 -13.14
CA LYS A 176 -4.08 -11.86 -13.96
C LYS A 176 -2.75 -11.42 -14.54
N GLU A 177 -2.69 -10.22 -15.11
CA GLU A 177 -1.47 -9.66 -15.70
C GLU A 177 -0.37 -9.47 -14.67
N ALA A 178 -0.68 -8.95 -13.48
CA ALA A 178 0.29 -8.82 -12.42
C ALA A 178 0.80 -10.19 -11.94
N PHE A 179 -0.08 -11.19 -11.84
CA PHE A 179 0.30 -12.56 -11.50
C PHE A 179 1.25 -13.17 -12.54
N ASN A 180 0.93 -13.03 -13.84
CA ASN A 180 1.77 -13.50 -14.94
C ASN A 180 3.18 -12.88 -14.92
N ARG A 181 3.31 -11.68 -14.34
CA ARG A 181 4.58 -10.98 -14.13
C ARG A 181 5.27 -11.33 -12.79
N GLY A 182 4.76 -12.31 -12.06
CA GLY A 182 5.38 -12.78 -10.81
C GLY A 182 4.90 -12.09 -9.53
N ALA A 183 3.79 -11.33 -9.57
CA ALA A 183 3.17 -10.87 -8.32
C ALA A 183 2.67 -12.06 -7.50
N THR A 184 3.12 -12.16 -6.25
CA THR A 184 2.79 -13.29 -5.35
C THR A 184 1.60 -12.99 -4.43
N ALA A 185 1.15 -11.74 -4.40
CA ALA A 185 0.05 -11.29 -3.56
C ALA A 185 -0.71 -10.12 -4.19
N LEU A 186 -2.02 -10.08 -3.94
CA LEU A 186 -2.90 -8.96 -4.20
C LEU A 186 -3.28 -8.30 -2.88
N SER A 187 -3.17 -6.99 -2.80
CA SER A 187 -3.63 -6.23 -1.65
C SER A 187 -4.54 -5.07 -2.07
N THR A 188 -5.79 -5.10 -1.63
CA THR A 188 -6.83 -4.16 -2.05
C THR A 188 -7.51 -3.44 -0.89
N GLU A 189 -8.09 -2.29 -1.18
CA GLU A 189 -8.87 -1.45 -0.28
C GLU A 189 -9.76 -0.55 -1.14
N PHE A 190 -11.03 -0.39 -0.80
CA PHE A 190 -11.89 0.53 -1.53
C PHE A 190 -11.50 1.99 -1.26
N PHE A 191 -11.72 2.84 -2.26
CA PHE A 191 -11.63 4.27 -2.07
C PHE A 191 -12.50 4.73 -0.91
N CYS A 192 -11.95 5.63 -0.10
CA CYS A 192 -12.64 6.28 0.98
C CYS A 192 -12.71 7.76 0.66
N LEU A 193 -13.92 8.32 0.65
CA LEU A 193 -14.17 9.67 0.17
C LEU A 193 -14.17 10.62 1.37
N GLU A 194 -13.09 11.38 1.50
CA GLU A 194 -12.93 12.41 2.53
C GLU A 194 -13.63 13.71 2.10
N THR A 195 -14.92 13.85 2.42
CA THR A 195 -15.69 15.05 2.05
C THR A 195 -15.23 16.30 2.77
N ARG A 196 -14.39 16.22 3.81
CA ARG A 196 -13.85 17.41 4.50
C ARG A 196 -12.65 18.01 3.76
N SER A 197 -12.03 17.28 2.82
CA SER A 197 -10.87 17.75 2.07
C SER A 197 -11.30 18.71 0.93
N PRO A 198 -10.88 19.99 0.96
CA PRO A 198 -11.16 20.92 -0.15
C PRO A 198 -10.53 20.45 -1.46
N THR A 199 -9.30 19.94 -1.40
CA THR A 199 -8.58 19.41 -2.56
C THR A 199 -9.32 18.25 -3.20
N LEU A 200 -9.84 17.31 -2.40
CA LEU A 200 -10.62 16.21 -2.98
C LEU A 200 -11.92 16.73 -3.61
N ARG A 201 -12.61 17.69 -2.98
CA ARG A 201 -13.85 18.28 -3.54
C ARG A 201 -13.63 18.87 -4.93
N GLU A 202 -12.54 19.59 -5.14
CA GLU A 202 -12.16 20.15 -6.44
C GLU A 202 -11.88 19.05 -7.49
N LEU A 203 -11.34 17.92 -7.06
CA LEU A 203 -10.98 16.81 -7.93
C LEU A 203 -12.14 15.83 -8.20
N LEU A 204 -13.18 15.82 -7.36
CA LEU A 204 -14.32 14.91 -7.48
C LEU A 204 -15.00 14.94 -8.85
N PRO A 205 -15.27 16.10 -9.49
CA PRO A 205 -15.85 16.12 -10.84
C PRO A 205 -15.01 15.35 -11.86
N THR A 206 -13.68 15.42 -11.75
CA THR A 206 -12.77 14.66 -12.63
C THR A 206 -12.86 13.15 -12.34
N ILE A 207 -12.87 12.76 -11.06
CA ILE A 207 -12.98 11.34 -10.68
C ILE A 207 -14.35 10.79 -11.11
N SER A 208 -15.44 11.53 -10.91
CA SER A 208 -16.80 11.17 -11.36
C SER A 208 -16.87 10.99 -12.87
N LYS A 209 -16.25 11.91 -13.65
CA LYS A 209 -16.16 11.78 -15.11
C LYS A 209 -15.45 10.48 -15.51
N MET A 210 -14.32 10.17 -14.89
CA MET A 210 -13.54 8.95 -15.18
C MET A 210 -14.24 7.66 -14.73
N ALA A 211 -15.06 7.74 -13.68
CA ALA A 211 -15.86 6.64 -13.19
C ALA A 211 -17.15 6.42 -14.00
N GLY A 212 -17.62 7.45 -14.71
CA GLY A 212 -18.85 7.41 -15.50
C GLY A 212 -20.13 7.68 -14.69
N PHE A 213 -20.02 8.14 -13.44
CA PHE A 213 -21.16 8.48 -12.58
C PHE A 213 -20.76 9.45 -11.47
N ASP A 214 -21.74 10.07 -10.81
CA ASP A 214 -21.49 10.90 -9.64
C ASP A 214 -21.06 10.06 -8.44
N ILE A 215 -19.75 10.00 -8.20
CA ILE A 215 -19.15 9.28 -7.08
C ILE A 215 -19.62 9.83 -5.74
N LEU A 216 -19.80 11.15 -5.61
CA LEU A 216 -20.19 11.74 -4.32
C LEU A 216 -21.61 11.34 -3.96
N ALA A 217 -22.55 11.47 -4.90
CA ALA A 217 -23.93 11.03 -4.70
C ALA A 217 -24.00 9.53 -4.39
N PHE A 218 -23.24 8.71 -5.12
CA PHE A 218 -23.16 7.27 -4.88
C PHE A 218 -22.63 6.94 -3.48
N TYR A 219 -21.54 7.57 -3.05
CA TYR A 219 -20.99 7.35 -1.71
C TYR A 219 -21.93 7.85 -0.60
N LYS A 220 -22.60 8.99 -0.79
CA LYS A 220 -23.62 9.49 0.17
C LYS A 220 -24.80 8.52 0.30
N LYS A 221 -25.23 7.91 -0.80
CA LYS A 221 -26.33 6.92 -0.79
C LYS A 221 -25.97 5.64 -0.05
N TYR A 222 -24.72 5.19 -0.15
CA TYR A 222 -24.31 3.86 0.33
C TYR A 222 -23.32 3.87 1.49
N SER A 223 -22.98 5.03 2.05
CA SER A 223 -22.20 5.18 3.27
C SER A 223 -23.11 5.44 4.46
N VAL A 224 -22.79 4.82 5.61
CA VAL A 224 -23.44 5.12 6.91
C VAL A 224 -22.65 6.15 7.72
N GLN A 225 -21.49 6.58 7.21
CA GLN A 225 -20.61 7.54 7.86
C GLN A 225 -20.81 8.96 7.30
N SER A 226 -20.45 9.96 8.10
CA SER A 226 -20.39 11.37 7.72
C SER A 226 -18.94 11.85 7.66
N GLY A 227 -18.64 12.80 6.76
CA GLY A 227 -17.28 13.32 6.57
C GLY A 227 -16.37 12.37 5.80
N TYR A 228 -15.98 11.25 6.40
CA TYR A 228 -15.14 10.23 5.76
C TYR A 228 -16.00 9.05 5.31
N LEU A 229 -16.45 9.08 4.05
CA LEU A 229 -17.43 8.13 3.54
C LEU A 229 -16.74 6.82 3.10
N ARG A 230 -17.29 5.70 3.57
CA ARG A 230 -16.92 4.35 3.14
C ARG A 230 -18.17 3.66 2.60
N LEU A 231 -18.06 3.01 1.43
CA LEU A 231 -19.15 2.19 0.92
C LEU A 231 -19.47 1.06 1.92
N ASN A 232 -20.77 0.76 2.07
CA ASN A 232 -21.22 -0.34 2.91
C ASN A 232 -20.72 -1.70 2.39
N ARG A 233 -20.86 -2.71 3.25
CA ARG A 233 -20.38 -4.07 2.99
C ARG A 233 -21.03 -4.71 1.76
N LYS A 234 -22.33 -4.50 1.54
CA LYS A 234 -23.10 -5.09 0.42
C LYS A 234 -22.61 -4.61 -0.95
N VAL A 235 -22.31 -3.32 -1.09
CA VAL A 235 -21.78 -2.77 -2.36
C VAL A 235 -20.39 -3.33 -2.68
N LYS A 236 -19.56 -3.55 -1.66
CA LYS A 236 -18.17 -4.05 -1.83
C LYS A 236 -18.10 -5.55 -2.08
N GLU A 237 -19.08 -6.30 -1.57
CA GLU A 237 -19.03 -7.77 -1.51
C GLU A 237 -18.74 -8.46 -2.84
N PRO A 238 -19.43 -8.14 -3.95
CA PRO A 238 -19.21 -8.85 -5.21
C PRO A 238 -17.76 -8.71 -5.69
N PHE A 239 -17.19 -7.50 -5.56
CA PHE A 239 -15.82 -7.23 -6.01
C PHE A 239 -14.79 -8.00 -5.19
N PHE A 240 -14.91 -8.01 -3.87
CA PHE A 240 -13.96 -8.76 -3.04
C PHE A 240 -14.08 -10.27 -3.24
N ARG A 241 -15.30 -10.80 -3.44
CA ARG A 241 -15.50 -12.22 -3.75
C ARG A 241 -14.87 -12.60 -5.09
N ASN A 242 -15.10 -11.81 -6.13
CA ASN A 242 -14.49 -12.04 -7.45
C ASN A 242 -12.96 -11.98 -7.40
N MET A 243 -12.39 -10.99 -6.69
CA MET A 243 -10.94 -10.91 -6.52
C MET A 243 -10.39 -12.11 -5.74
N LYS A 244 -11.07 -12.54 -4.67
CA LYS A 244 -10.67 -13.69 -3.86
C LYS A 244 -10.72 -14.98 -4.68
N GLU A 245 -11.81 -15.22 -5.41
CA GLU A 245 -11.97 -16.39 -6.26
C GLU A 245 -10.87 -16.46 -7.32
N LEU A 246 -10.62 -15.35 -8.03
CA LEU A 246 -9.53 -15.30 -9.01
C LEU A 246 -8.16 -15.54 -8.35
N CYS A 247 -7.88 -14.91 -7.22
CA CYS A 247 -6.63 -15.13 -6.50
C CYS A 247 -6.46 -16.59 -6.07
N ASP A 248 -7.53 -17.27 -5.64
CA ASP A 248 -7.49 -18.69 -5.29
C ASP A 248 -7.19 -19.56 -6.51
N GLN A 249 -7.84 -19.29 -7.64
CA GLN A 249 -7.59 -19.98 -8.91
C GLN A 249 -6.13 -19.84 -9.38
N LEU A 250 -5.52 -18.66 -9.16
CA LEU A 250 -4.13 -18.39 -9.52
C LEU A 250 -3.11 -18.88 -8.48
N GLY A 251 -3.54 -19.27 -7.27
CA GLY A 251 -2.62 -19.50 -6.14
C GLY A 251 -1.94 -18.23 -5.62
N MET A 252 -2.52 -17.06 -5.90
CA MET A 252 -2.04 -15.74 -5.46
C MET A 252 -2.62 -15.38 -4.09
N ARG A 253 -1.81 -14.89 -3.14
CA ARG A 253 -2.33 -14.56 -1.80
C ARG A 253 -3.20 -13.30 -1.84
N PHE A 254 -4.43 -13.40 -1.35
CA PHE A 254 -5.38 -12.28 -1.31
C PHE A 254 -5.39 -11.56 0.04
N TYR A 255 -5.42 -10.22 0.02
CA TYR A 255 -5.45 -9.39 1.22
C TYR A 255 -6.36 -8.17 1.08
N VAL A 256 -7.13 -7.92 2.13
CA VAL A 256 -8.05 -6.78 2.24
C VAL A 256 -7.59 -5.85 3.36
N SER A 257 -7.22 -4.64 3.00
CA SER A 257 -6.86 -3.57 3.95
C SER A 257 -8.03 -2.66 4.29
N ASP A 258 -9.19 -2.89 3.67
CA ASP A 258 -10.45 -2.25 4.04
C ASP A 258 -10.87 -2.61 5.47
N ALA A 259 -11.76 -1.82 6.06
CA ALA A 259 -12.37 -2.12 7.35
C ALA A 259 -13.27 -3.36 7.27
N HIS A 260 -13.90 -3.61 6.12
CA HIS A 260 -14.68 -4.81 5.86
C HIS A 260 -13.83 -5.93 5.23
N PHE A 261 -14.33 -7.17 5.30
CA PHE A 261 -13.79 -8.34 4.59
C PHE A 261 -12.37 -8.77 4.97
N LYS A 262 -11.89 -8.40 6.17
CA LYS A 262 -10.58 -8.85 6.68
C LYS A 262 -10.50 -10.39 6.85
N GLU A 263 -11.64 -11.05 7.03
CA GLU A 263 -11.78 -12.51 7.07
C GLU A 263 -11.51 -13.21 5.72
N LEU A 264 -11.43 -12.46 4.62
CA LEU A 264 -11.01 -12.96 3.31
C LEU A 264 -9.50 -12.94 3.13
N CYS A 265 -8.75 -12.24 3.99
CA CYS A 265 -7.29 -12.21 3.93
C CYS A 265 -6.72 -13.62 4.07
N HIS A 266 -5.61 -13.88 3.39
CA HIS A 266 -4.88 -15.14 3.47
C HIS A 266 -4.29 -15.39 4.87
N ASN A 267 -3.91 -14.33 5.59
CA ASN A 267 -3.45 -14.35 6.99
C ASN A 267 -3.68 -12.95 7.63
N GLY A 268 -3.16 -12.70 8.84
CA GLY A 268 -3.33 -11.41 9.51
C GLY A 268 -2.62 -10.21 8.86
N SER A 269 -1.70 -10.39 7.92
CA SER A 269 -1.02 -9.28 7.24
C SER A 269 -1.90 -8.65 6.16
N CYS A 270 -2.79 -7.73 6.52
CA CYS A 270 -3.56 -6.95 5.54
C CYS A 270 -2.68 -6.19 4.52
N CYS A 271 -1.38 -6.06 4.80
CA CYS A 271 -0.37 -5.42 3.98
C CYS A 271 0.21 -6.32 2.87
N GLY A 272 -0.08 -7.63 2.83
CA GLY A 272 0.35 -8.52 1.75
C GLY A 272 1.46 -9.52 2.09
N LEU A 273 1.90 -9.59 3.34
CA LEU A 273 3.07 -10.40 3.72
C LEU A 273 2.67 -11.86 4.05
N PRO A 274 3.49 -12.86 3.69
CA PRO A 274 3.24 -14.24 4.05
C PRO A 274 3.38 -14.45 5.57
N PRO A 275 2.81 -15.54 6.13
CA PRO A 275 2.78 -15.75 7.58
C PRO A 275 4.16 -15.97 8.20
N THR A 276 5.17 -16.28 7.38
CA THR A 276 6.58 -16.46 7.79
C THR A 276 7.27 -15.16 8.17
N TRP A 277 6.69 -14.00 7.86
CA TRP A 277 7.28 -12.70 8.19
C TRP A 277 6.86 -12.23 9.59
N ASN A 278 7.73 -11.46 10.24
CA ASN A 278 7.46 -10.92 11.58
C ASN A 278 6.74 -9.57 11.54
N TYR A 279 5.45 -9.58 11.25
CA TYR A 279 4.57 -8.41 11.40
C TYR A 279 3.79 -8.47 12.73
N SER A 280 3.17 -7.35 13.14
CA SER A 280 2.32 -7.34 14.34
C SER A 280 1.05 -8.17 14.14
N ARG A 281 0.82 -9.11 15.06
CA ARG A 281 -0.33 -10.01 15.10
C ARG A 281 -1.38 -9.62 16.14
N GLY A 282 -1.16 -8.55 16.91
CA GLY A 282 -2.06 -8.04 17.94
C GLY A 282 -3.26 -7.26 17.40
N GLN A 283 -3.90 -7.74 16.33
CA GLN A 283 -4.84 -6.95 15.56
C GLN A 283 -6.01 -7.78 15.02
N MET A 284 -7.11 -7.10 14.67
CA MET A 284 -8.40 -7.74 14.36
C MET A 284 -8.39 -8.68 13.15
N CYS A 285 -7.59 -8.40 12.12
CA CYS A 285 -7.40 -9.30 10.98
C CYS A 285 -6.81 -10.64 11.42
N GLU A 286 -5.80 -10.65 12.30
CA GLU A 286 -5.27 -11.91 12.86
C GLU A 286 -6.34 -12.62 13.68
N ALA A 287 -7.06 -11.89 14.54
CA ALA A 287 -8.13 -12.43 15.36
C ALA A 287 -9.23 -13.10 14.52
N LEU A 288 -9.66 -12.47 13.43
CA LEU A 288 -10.64 -13.02 12.48
C LEU A 288 -10.10 -14.27 11.77
N ASN A 289 -8.82 -14.29 11.41
CA ASN A 289 -8.18 -15.45 10.79
C ASN A 289 -8.08 -16.63 11.77
N ILE A 290 -7.78 -16.37 13.04
CA ILE A 290 -7.80 -17.40 14.09
C ILE A 290 -9.21 -17.92 14.30
N CYS A 291 -10.20 -17.03 14.43
CA CYS A 291 -11.60 -17.38 14.61
C CYS A 291 -12.13 -18.23 13.43
N LYS A 292 -11.76 -17.88 12.19
CA LYS A 292 -12.10 -18.67 11.00
C LYS A 292 -11.57 -20.11 11.04
N ARG A 293 -10.38 -20.33 11.63
CA ARG A 293 -9.78 -21.66 11.74
C ARG A 293 -10.28 -22.44 12.97
N LYS A 294 -10.41 -21.78 14.11
CA LYS A 294 -10.71 -22.41 15.42
C LYS A 294 -12.20 -22.37 15.80
N GLY A 295 -13.01 -21.53 15.16
CA GLY A 295 -14.39 -21.21 15.56
C GLY A 295 -14.50 -20.15 16.67
N TYR A 296 -13.40 -19.78 17.33
CA TYR A 296 -13.34 -18.73 18.34
C TYR A 296 -11.95 -18.08 18.41
N VAL A 297 -11.85 -16.94 19.08
CA VAL A 297 -10.58 -16.28 19.41
C VAL A 297 -10.65 -15.69 20.82
N ARG A 298 -9.55 -15.77 21.57
CA ARG A 298 -9.40 -15.17 22.90
C ARG A 298 -8.37 -14.04 22.84
N TRP A 299 -8.45 -13.11 23.79
CA TRP A 299 -7.42 -12.08 23.93
C TRP A 299 -6.01 -12.68 24.07
N SER A 300 -5.89 -13.81 24.79
CA SER A 300 -4.64 -14.54 24.94
C SER A 300 -4.02 -15.03 23.62
N ASP A 301 -4.81 -15.19 22.55
CA ASP A 301 -4.30 -15.60 21.24
C ASP A 301 -3.59 -14.45 20.48
N ILE A 302 -3.86 -13.19 20.82
CA ILE A 302 -3.33 -12.01 20.08
C ILE A 302 -2.54 -11.02 20.95
N LYS A 303 -2.61 -11.13 22.29
CA LYS A 303 -2.02 -10.16 23.23
C LYS A 303 -0.50 -9.97 23.16
N LEU A 304 0.24 -10.91 22.57
CA LEU A 304 1.71 -10.87 22.55
C LEU A 304 2.27 -9.74 21.68
N ASP A 305 1.46 -9.25 20.75
CA ASP A 305 1.83 -8.21 19.78
C ASP A 305 0.90 -6.97 19.88
N ALA A 306 0.05 -6.90 20.93
CA ALA A 306 -1.02 -5.92 21.11
C ALA A 306 -0.70 -4.85 22.15
#